data_AF-A0A1G1I2S7-F1
#
_entry.id   AF-A0A1G1I2S7-F1
#
_cell.length_a   1.000
_cell.length_b   1.000
_cell.length_c   1.000
_cell.angle_alpha   90.00
_cell.angle_beta   90.00
_cell.angle_gamma   90.00
#
_symmetry.space_group_name_H-M   'P 1'
#
loop_
_entity.id
_entity.type
_entity.pdbx_description
1 polymer ?
#
loop_
_entity_poly.entity_id
_entity_poly.type
_entity_poly.pdbx_seq_one_letter_code
_entity_poly.pdbx_strand_id
1 'polypeptide(L)' 'MSDMLVVSSKIKKFVREKAGFNTSAETLEALSQRVEKLCAEAIERARADGRKTVKARDVV' A
#
# COMPACT_ATOMS: atom_id res chain seq x y z
N MET A 1 2.10 -8.99 13.97
CA MET A 1 1.56 -9.66 12.77
C MET A 1 1.24 -8.55 11.79
N SER A 2 2.06 -8.36 10.74
CA SER A 2 1.75 -7.37 9.71
C SER A 2 0.66 -7.96 8.82
N ASP A 3 -0.55 -7.41 8.92
CA ASP A 3 -1.63 -7.81 8.03
C ASP A 3 -1.28 -7.44 6.59
N MET A 4 -1.60 -8.34 5.66
CA MET A 4 -1.37 -8.10 4.24
C MET A 4 -2.43 -7.10 3.74
N LEU A 5 -2.06 -5.82 3.65
CA LEU A 5 -2.91 -4.74 3.16
C LEU A 5 -3.10 -4.75 1.64
N VAL A 6 -2.31 -5.56 0.93
CA VAL A 6 -2.34 -5.66 -0.53
C VAL A 6 -3.01 -6.95 -0.99
N VAL A 7 -3.87 -6.85 -2.01
CA VAL A 7 -4.48 -8.04 -2.60
C VAL A 7 -3.48 -8.72 -3.52
N SER A 8 -2.84 -9.77 -3.01
CA SER A 8 -1.80 -10.55 -3.70
C SER A 8 -2.18 -10.94 -5.13
N SER A 9 -3.42 -11.38 -5.36
CA SER A 9 -3.92 -11.75 -6.68
C SER A 9 -3.89 -10.58 -7.68
N LYS A 10 -4.27 -9.37 -7.24
CA LYS A 10 -4.26 -8.17 -8.10
C LYS A 10 -2.83 -7.75 -8.45
N ILE A 11 -1.91 -7.81 -7.48
CA ILE A 11 -0.51 -7.45 -7.71
C ILE A 11 0.16 -8.46 -8.65
N LYS A 12 0.00 -9.76 -8.40
CA LYS A 12 0.53 -10.82 -9.27
C LYS A 12 0.00 -10.69 -10.69
N LYS A 13 -1.31 -10.43 -10.83
CA LYS A 13 -1.94 -10.20 -12.13
C LYS A 13 -1.37 -8.97 -12.83
N PHE A 14 -1.26 -7.84 -12.13
CA PHE A 14 -0.71 -6.60 -12.66
C PHE A 14 0.72 -6.77 -13.17
N VAL A 15 1.61 -7.38 -12.39
CA VAL A 15 3.01 -7.62 -12.76
C VAL A 15 3.11 -8.57 -13.96
N ARG A 16 2.28 -9.60 -13.99
CA ARG A 16 2.23 -10.56 -15.11
C ARG A 16 1.68 -9.94 -16.40
N GLU A 17 0.62 -9.13 -16.32
CA GLU A 17 0.05 -8.44 -17.50
C GLU A 17 0.98 -7.35 -18.04
N LYS A 18 1.70 -6.64 -17.17
CA LYS A 18 2.63 -5.57 -17.59
C LYS A 18 3.92 -6.08 -18.21
N ALA A 19 4.49 -7.16 -17.68
CA ALA A 19 5.86 -7.57 -18.03
C ALA A 19 6.07 -9.09 -18.10
N GLY A 20 5.04 -9.91 -17.90
CA GLY A 20 5.15 -11.37 -17.91
C GLY A 20 5.90 -11.95 -16.70
N PHE A 21 6.20 -11.15 -15.67
CA PHE A 21 6.99 -11.58 -14.51
C PHE A 21 6.14 -12.25 -13.43
N ASN A 22 6.81 -13.10 -12.64
CA ASN A 22 6.26 -13.66 -11.42
C ASN A 22 6.61 -12.77 -10.22
N THR A 23 5.71 -12.68 -9.25
CA THR A 23 5.92 -11.91 -8.01
C THR A 23 6.10 -12.88 -6.85
N SER A 24 7.23 -12.76 -6.14
CA SER A 24 7.51 -13.52 -4.93
C SER A 24 6.64 -13.07 -3.75
N ALA A 25 6.51 -13.93 -2.74
CA ALA A 25 5.78 -13.59 -1.52
C ALA A 25 6.45 -12.43 -0.75
N GLU A 26 7.78 -12.40 -0.70
CA GLU A 26 8.55 -11.34 -0.05
C GLU A 26 8.27 -9.96 -0.66
N THR A 27 8.12 -9.87 -2.00
CA THR A 27 7.74 -8.62 -2.66
C THR A 27 6.35 -8.14 -2.22
N LEU A 28 5.40 -9.06 -1.99
CA LEU A 28 4.06 -8.70 -1.50
C LEU A 28 4.11 -8.22 -0.05
N GLU A 29 4.93 -8.82 0.79
CA GLU A 29 5.15 -8.38 2.18
C GLU A 29 5.78 -6.99 2.21
N ALA A 30 6.83 -6.75 1.40
CA ALA A 30 7.49 -5.45 1.30
C ALA A 30 6.53 -4.36 0.79
N LEU A 31 5.68 -4.68 -0.20
CA LEU A 31 4.62 -3.78 -0.67
C LEU A 31 3.62 -3.47 0.45
N SER A 32 3.18 -4.49 1.19
CA SER A 32 2.25 -4.30 2.31
C SER A 32 2.81 -3.36 3.37
N GLN A 33 4.07 -3.57 3.77
CA GLN A 33 4.75 -2.69 4.73
C GLN A 33 4.88 -1.26 4.22
N ARG A 34 5.10 -1.06 2.91
CA ARG A 34 5.19 0.27 2.33
C ARG A 34 3.83 0.98 2.33
N VAL A 35 2.76 0.27 1.98
CA VAL A 35 1.39 0.78 2.02
C VAL A 35 0.99 1.14 3.46
N GLU A 36 1.35 0.30 4.43
CA GLU A 36 1.10 0.56 5.85
C GLU A 36 1.75 1.88 6.30
N LYS A 37 3.03 2.08 5.98
CA LYS A 37 3.76 3.31 6.29
C LYS A 37 3.12 4.53 5.65
N LEU A 38 2.79 4.46 4.35
CA LEU A 38 2.12 5.55 3.64
C LEU A 38 0.76 5.89 4.26
N CYS A 39 -0.03 4.88 4.66
CA CYS A 39 -1.30 5.09 5.34
C CYS A 39 -1.11 5.75 6.71
N ALA A 40 -0.11 5.32 7.49
CA ALA A 40 0.21 5.93 8.78
C ALA A 40 0.62 7.41 8.63
N GLU A 41 1.48 7.73 7.67
CA GLU A 41 1.87 9.12 7.37
C GLU A 41 0.67 9.96 6.93
N ALA A 42 -0.20 9.38 6.10
CA ALA A 42 -1.41 10.05 5.63
C ALA A 42 -2.42 10.32 6.75
N ILE A 43 -2.53 9.41 7.73
CA ILE A 43 -3.34 9.62 8.93
C ILE A 43 -2.79 10.79 9.74
N GLU A 44 -1.48 10.85 9.97
CA GLU A 44 -0.86 11.93 10.74
C GLU A 44 -1.03 13.29 10.05
N ARG A 45 -0.89 13.36 8.72
CA ARG A 45 -1.16 14.58 7.95
C ARG A 45 -2.63 15.00 8.03
N ALA A 46 -3.55 14.06 7.88
CA ALA A 46 -4.98 14.35 8.01
C ALA A 46 -5.33 14.85 9.42
N ARG A 47 -4.72 14.25 10.45
CA ARG A 47 -4.87 14.64 11.85
C ARG A 47 -4.31 16.03 12.13
N ALA A 48 -3.14 16.36 11.58
CA ALA A 48 -2.54 17.69 11.68
C ALA A 48 -3.43 18.77 11.04
N ASP A 49 -4.15 18.42 9.98
CA ASP A 49 -5.14 19.29 9.31
C ASP A 49 -6.52 19.26 10.00
N GLY A 50 -6.64 18.66 11.20
CA GLY A 50 -7.88 18.57 11.98
C GLY A 50 -8.97 17.67 11.36
N ARG A 51 -8.61 16.88 10.34
CA ARG A 51 -9.55 16.01 9.62
C ARG A 51 -9.50 14.57 10.13
N LYS A 52 -10.67 13.92 10.13
CA LYS A 52 -10.80 12.47 10.34
C LYS A 52 -10.78 11.67 9.03
N THR A 53 -10.77 12.37 7.89
CA THR A 53 -10.78 11.76 6.55
C THR A 53 -9.43 11.95 5.90
N VAL A 54 -8.75 10.84 5.64
CA VAL A 54 -7.54 10.78 4.80
C VAL A 54 -7.95 11.03 3.35
N LYS A 55 -7.30 11.98 2.70
CA LYS A 55 -7.51 12.36 1.30
C LYS A 55 -6.30 11.98 0.47
N ALA A 56 -6.45 11.95 -0.85
CA ALA A 56 -5.35 11.63 -1.78
C ALA A 56 -4.08 12.45 -1.50
N ARG A 57 -4.23 13.75 -1.20
CA ARG A 57 -3.13 14.67 -0.83
C ARG A 57 -2.32 14.26 0.40
N ASP A 58 -2.89 13.43 1.28
CA ASP A 58 -2.21 12.99 2.49
C ASP A 58 -1.29 11.78 2.20
N VAL A 59 -1.50 11.06 1.09
CA VAL A 59 -0.77 9.83 0.71
C VAL A 59 0.40 10.10 -0.26
N VAL A 60 0.54 11.35 -0.75
CA VAL A 60 1.54 11.75 -1.78
C VAL A 60 2.84 12.29 -1.18
#